data_AF-A0A9D5JID7-F1
#
_entry.id   AF-A0A9D5JID7-F1
#
_cell.length_a   1.000
_cell.length_b   1.000
_cell.length_c   1.000
_cell.angle_alpha   90.00
_cell.angle_beta   90.00
_cell.angle_gamma   90.00
#
_symmetry.space_group_name_H-M   'P 1'
#
loop_
_entity.id
_entity.type
_entity.pdbx_description
1 polymer ?
#
loop_
_entity_poly.entity_id
_entity_poly.type
_entity_poly.pdbx_seq_one_letter_code
_entity_poly.pdbx_strand_id
1 'polypeptide(L)'
;MNVYQFHDDTTAIEAEQYRREGKLYTLITVDKDWQQAGSIWFNISYGSVRAISLSDGIRFFHKQLLTGDTVNIPGIPKVGTKKAEKALKGLTLLEEIDVINEMKTSIF
;
A
#
# COMPACT_ATOMS: atom_id res chain seq x y z
N MET A 1 4.57 21.88 -15.94
CA MET A 1 4.33 20.73 -15.04
C MET A 1 3.94 21.31 -13.70
N ASN A 2 2.65 21.30 -13.38
CA ASN A 2 2.17 21.81 -12.10
C ASN A 2 2.48 20.75 -11.05
N VAL A 3 3.32 21.11 -10.07
CA VAL A 3 3.61 20.25 -8.92
C VAL A 3 2.56 20.60 -7.87
N TYR A 4 1.49 19.83 -7.82
CA TYR A 4 0.50 19.93 -6.76
C TYR A 4 0.97 19.04 -5.61
N GLN A 5 1.11 19.64 -4.43
CA GLN A 5 1.28 18.89 -3.21
C GLN A 5 -0.11 18.52 -2.70
N PHE A 6 -0.60 17.38 -3.14
CA PHE A 6 -1.85 16.82 -2.67
C PHE A 6 -1.63 16.08 -1.35
N HIS A 7 -2.59 16.19 -0.44
CA HIS A 7 -2.69 15.30 0.71
C HIS A 7 -3.05 13.89 0.23
N ASP A 8 -2.70 12.86 0.99
CA ASP A 8 -2.86 11.44 0.63
C ASP A 8 -4.26 11.12 0.07
N ASP A 9 -5.32 11.61 0.72
CA ASP A 9 -6.71 11.40 0.30
C ASP A 9 -7.03 12.02 -1.07
N THR A 10 -6.56 13.24 -1.32
CA THR A 10 -6.77 13.92 -2.61
C THR A 10 -6.03 13.18 -3.72
N THR A 11 -4.81 12.74 -3.46
CA THR A 11 -4.05 11.90 -4.40
C THR A 11 -4.80 10.62 -4.72
N ALA A 12 -5.36 9.95 -3.71
CA ALA A 12 -6.12 8.72 -3.90
C ALA A 12 -7.39 8.94 -4.77
N ILE A 13 -8.11 10.04 -4.53
CA ILE A 13 -9.31 10.40 -5.31
C ILE A 13 -8.94 10.67 -6.77
N GLU A 14 -7.89 11.46 -7.03
CA GLU A 14 -7.44 11.76 -8.40
C GLU A 14 -6.93 10.51 -9.11
N ALA A 15 -6.16 9.67 -8.42
CA ALA A 15 -5.68 8.39 -8.95
C ALA A 15 -6.85 7.48 -9.36
N GLU A 16 -7.88 7.39 -8.52
CA GLU A 16 -9.10 6.64 -8.84
C GLU A 16 -9.84 7.23 -10.04
N GLN A 17 -9.89 8.56 -10.18
CA GLN A 17 -10.47 9.19 -11.36
C GLN A 17 -9.70 8.80 -12.63
N TYR A 18 -8.37 8.94 -12.65
CA TYR A 18 -7.56 8.53 -13.80
C TYR A 18 -7.76 7.05 -14.13
N ARG A 19 -7.81 6.18 -13.11
CA ARG A 19 -8.05 4.75 -13.28
C ARG A 19 -9.42 4.45 -13.91
N ARG A 20 -10.49 5.12 -13.45
CA ARG A 20 -11.84 4.99 -14.01
C ARG A 20 -11.92 5.44 -15.46
N GLU A 21 -11.14 6.46 -15.82
CA GLU A 21 -11.01 6.96 -17.19
C GLU A 21 -10.06 6.11 -18.05
N GLY A 22 -9.47 5.03 -17.51
CA GLY A 22 -8.52 4.17 -18.22
C GLY A 22 -7.20 4.87 -18.56
N LYS A 23 -6.86 5.96 -17.85
CA LYS A 23 -5.66 6.75 -18.07
C LYS A 23 -4.50 6.21 -17.25
N LEU A 24 -3.33 6.16 -17.88
CA LEU A 24 -2.08 5.92 -17.18
C LEU A 24 -1.65 7.20 -16.45
N TYR A 25 -1.19 7.05 -15.22
CA TYR A 25 -0.66 8.14 -14.40
C TYR A 25 0.60 7.70 -13.65
N THR A 26 1.38 8.69 -13.25
CA THR A 26 2.63 8.50 -12.51
C THR A 26 2.53 9.20 -11.16
N LEU A 27 2.80 8.50 -10.08
CA LEU A 27 2.97 9.08 -8.75
C LEU A 27 4.46 9.39 -8.54
N ILE A 28 4.77 10.67 -8.41
CA ILE A 28 6.12 11.18 -8.20
C ILE A 28 6.26 11.52 -6.72
N THR A 29 6.83 10.61 -5.94
CA THR A 29 6.89 10.78 -4.49
C THR A 29 7.96 9.89 -3.85
N VAL A 30 8.42 10.28 -2.66
CA VAL A 30 9.20 9.42 -1.76
C VAL A 30 8.29 8.59 -0.85
N ASP A 31 7.04 9.00 -0.71
CA ASP A 31 6.07 8.36 0.16
C ASP A 31 5.66 6.99 -0.39
N LYS A 32 5.83 5.98 0.46
CA LYS A 32 5.52 4.59 0.13
C LYS A 32 4.03 4.27 0.30
N ASP A 33 3.31 5.05 1.10
CA ASP A 33 1.90 4.78 1.38
C ASP A 33 1.02 5.09 0.15
N TRP A 34 1.50 5.99 -0.73
CA TRP A 34 0.87 6.28 -2.02
C TRP A 34 0.92 5.11 -3.01
N GLN A 35 1.73 4.08 -2.75
CA GLN A 35 1.79 2.90 -3.61
C GLN A 35 0.47 2.11 -3.63
N GLN A 36 -0.39 2.32 -2.63
CA GLN A 36 -1.71 1.68 -2.51
C GLN A 36 -2.63 1.97 -3.70
N ALA A 37 -2.46 3.13 -4.35
CA ALA A 37 -3.27 3.52 -5.50
C ALA A 37 -2.95 2.73 -6.79
N GLY A 38 -1.79 2.06 -6.85
CA GLY A 38 -1.29 1.40 -8.07
C GLY A 38 -0.95 2.40 -9.19
N SER A 39 0.30 2.45 -9.64
CA SER A 39 0.71 3.43 -10.67
C SER A 39 2.09 3.10 -11.23
N ILE A 40 2.54 3.91 -12.19
CA ILE A 40 3.97 4.11 -12.37
C ILE A 40 4.45 4.96 -11.19
N TRP A 41 5.28 4.39 -10.33
CA TRP A 41 5.83 5.08 -9.18
C TRP A 41 7.25 5.54 -9.48
N PHE A 42 7.51 6.84 -9.32
CA PHE A 42 8.84 7.43 -9.47
C PHE A 42 9.33 7.98 -8.14
N ASN A 43 10.39 7.35 -7.62
CA ASN A 43 11.07 7.84 -6.43
C ASN A 43 12.04 8.95 -6.79
N ILE A 44 11.74 10.17 -6.33
CA ILE A 44 12.58 11.34 -6.59
C ILE A 44 13.92 11.32 -5.86
N SER A 45 14.02 10.66 -4.70
CA SER A 45 15.28 10.57 -3.95
C SER A 45 16.29 9.64 -4.62
N TYR A 46 15.82 8.56 -5.25
CA TYR A 46 16.68 7.55 -5.88
C TYR A 46 16.69 7.61 -7.41
N GLY A 47 15.84 8.44 -8.04
CA GLY A 47 15.70 8.52 -9.49
C GLY A 47 15.21 7.20 -10.12
N SER A 48 14.44 6.39 -9.37
CA SER A 48 14.05 5.03 -9.79
C SER A 48 12.56 4.94 -10.12
N VAL A 49 12.24 4.22 -11.20
CA VAL A 49 10.85 3.97 -11.64
C VAL A 49 10.45 2.52 -11.34
N ARG A 50 9.22 2.30 -10.86
CA ARG A 50 8.63 0.97 -10.69
C ARG A 50 7.18 0.98 -11.15
N ALA A 51 6.75 -0.07 -11.83
CA ALA A 51 5.32 -0.30 -12.07
C ALA A 51 4.74 -1.06 -10.88
N ILE A 52 3.68 -0.52 -10.27
CA ILE A 52 3.01 -1.12 -9.13
C ILE A 52 1.56 -1.39 -9.56
N SER A 53 1.17 -2.66 -9.57
CA SER A 53 -0.24 -2.99 -9.80
C SER A 53 -1.10 -2.59 -8.60
N LEU A 54 -2.38 -2.34 -8.82
CA LEU A 54 -3.32 -2.06 -7.73
C LEU A 54 -3.31 -3.20 -6.68
N SER A 55 -3.25 -4.45 -7.14
CA SER A 55 -3.14 -5.60 -6.24
C SER A 55 -1.86 -5.60 -5.41
N ASP A 56 -0.71 -5.20 -5.97
CA ASP A 56 0.53 -5.12 -5.21
C ASP A 56 0.48 -4.01 -4.15
N GLY A 57 -0.14 -2.88 -4.50
CA GLY A 57 -0.40 -1.78 -3.57
C GLY A 57 -1.29 -2.21 -2.40
N ILE A 58 -2.38 -2.92 -2.68
CA ILE A 58 -3.28 -3.46 -1.66
C ILE A 58 -2.56 -4.50 -0.79
N ARG A 59 -1.77 -5.41 -1.38
CA ARG A 59 -0.96 -6.39 -0.62
C ARG A 59 0.05 -5.72 0.30
N PHE A 60 0.65 -4.62 -0.15
CA PHE A 60 1.55 -3.82 0.69
C PHE A 60 0.79 -3.25 1.91
N PHE A 61 -0.40 -2.70 1.69
CA PHE A 61 -1.26 -2.22 2.78
C PHE A 61 -1.69 -3.34 3.73
N HIS A 62 -2.13 -4.48 3.23
CA HIS A 62 -2.47 -5.66 4.03
C HIS A 62 -1.30 -6.13 4.90
N LYS A 63 -0.07 -6.09 4.39
CA LYS A 63 1.13 -6.34 5.19
C LYS A 63 1.29 -5.29 6.30
N GLN A 64 1.10 -4.00 6.00
CA GLN A 64 1.15 -2.93 7.00
C GLN A 64 0.07 -3.09 8.08
N LEU A 65 -1.12 -3.63 7.77
CA LEU A 65 -2.15 -3.92 8.78
C LEU A 65 -1.70 -4.95 9.83
N LEU A 66 -0.73 -5.80 9.48
CA LEU A 66 -0.12 -6.78 10.39
C LEU A 66 1.14 -6.24 11.08
N THR A 67 2.02 -5.58 10.32
CA THR A 67 3.35 -5.16 10.81
C THR A 67 3.37 -3.78 11.43
N GLY A 68 2.34 -2.97 11.19
CA GLY A 68 2.33 -1.54 11.46
C GLY A 68 3.13 -0.74 10.43
N ASP A 69 3.16 0.57 10.66
CA ASP A 69 4.15 1.46 10.07
C ASP A 69 5.21 1.80 11.11
N THR A 70 6.46 1.51 10.77
CA THR A 70 7.63 1.56 11.68
C THR A 70 7.79 2.91 12.39
N VAL A 71 7.23 3.99 11.84
CA VAL A 71 7.39 5.34 12.37
C VAL A 71 6.29 5.69 13.38
N ASN A 72 5.02 5.38 13.09
CA ASN A 72 3.89 5.98 13.82
C ASN A 72 2.81 5.00 14.29
N ILE A 73 2.65 3.84 13.63
CA ILE A 73 1.48 2.98 13.85
C ILE A 73 1.96 1.58 14.26
N PRO A 74 1.74 1.14 15.50
CA PRO A 74 2.13 -0.20 15.92
C PRO A 74 1.30 -1.27 15.20
N GLY A 75 1.96 -2.34 14.78
CA GLY A 75 1.32 -3.54 14.27
C GLY A 75 0.93 -4.52 15.37
N ILE A 76 0.61 -5.75 14.95
CA ILE A 76 0.36 -6.85 15.86
C ILE A 76 1.65 -7.20 16.63
N PRO A 77 1.61 -7.30 17.98
CA PRO A 77 2.79 -7.69 18.76
C PRO A 77 3.42 -8.99 18.25
N LYS A 78 4.75 -8.99 18.09
CA LYS A 78 5.56 -10.14 17.62
C LYS A 78 5.24 -10.61 16.19
N VAL A 79 4.58 -9.79 15.37
CA VAL A 79 4.37 -10.02 13.93
C VAL A 79 5.18 -8.98 13.15
N GLY A 80 6.38 -9.38 12.73
CA GLY A 80 7.21 -8.60 11.81
C GLY A 80 7.03 -9.04 10.35
N THR A 81 7.73 -8.35 9.45
CA THR A 81 7.65 -8.53 7.98
C THR A 81 7.63 -9.98 7.52
N LYS A 82 8.57 -10.82 8.00
CA LYS A 82 8.65 -12.24 7.58
C LYS A 82 7.43 -13.06 8.00
N LYS A 83 6.85 -12.78 9.17
CA LYS A 83 5.66 -13.49 9.66
C LYS A 83 4.43 -13.06 8.88
N ALA A 84 4.28 -11.76 8.62
CA ALA A 84 3.20 -11.22 7.80
C ALA A 84 3.26 -11.77 6.37
N GLU A 85 4.43 -11.74 5.73
CA GLU A 85 4.63 -12.31 4.39
C GLU A 85 4.28 -13.80 4.35
N LYS A 86 4.66 -14.57 5.37
CA LYS A 86 4.29 -15.98 5.46
C LYS A 86 2.77 -16.18 5.62
N ALA A 87 2.12 -15.34 6.42
CA ALA A 87 0.68 -15.44 6.68
C ALA A 87 -0.17 -15.12 5.45
N LEU A 88 0.27 -14.15 4.63
CA LEU A 88 -0.48 -13.69 3.45
C LEU A 88 -0.08 -14.42 2.15
N LYS A 89 0.96 -15.26 2.18
CA LYS A 89 1.52 -15.88 0.97
C LYS A 89 0.50 -16.76 0.26
N GLY A 90 0.29 -16.48 -1.02
CA GLY A 90 -0.56 -17.30 -1.90
C GLY A 90 -2.06 -17.04 -1.74
N LEU A 91 -2.45 -16.13 -0.86
CA LEU A 91 -3.84 -15.74 -0.66
C LEU A 91 -4.30 -14.72 -1.70
N THR A 92 -5.59 -14.77 -2.01
CA THR A 92 -6.31 -13.68 -2.68
C THR A 92 -6.46 -12.49 -1.73
N LEU A 93 -6.75 -11.30 -2.26
CA LEU A 93 -6.90 -10.09 -1.43
C LEU A 93 -8.02 -10.22 -0.39
N LEU A 94 -9.07 -10.99 -0.69
CA LEU A 94 -10.17 -11.21 0.25
C LEU A 94 -9.75 -12.17 1.37
N GLU A 95 -9.09 -13.28 1.03
CA GLU A 95 -8.56 -14.22 2.02
C GLU A 95 -7.50 -13.56 2.93
N GLU A 96 -6.70 -12.62 2.40
CA GLU A 96 -5.78 -11.82 3.20
C GLU A 96 -6.52 -11.03 4.29
N ILE A 97 -7.67 -10.42 3.97
CA ILE A 97 -8.49 -9.65 4.92
C ILE A 97 -9.03 -10.57 6.03
N ASP A 98 -9.52 -11.75 5.67
CA ASP A 98 -10.04 -12.72 6.65
C ASP A 98 -8.94 -13.13 7.65
N VAL A 99 -7.75 -13.49 7.15
CA VAL A 99 -6.58 -13.82 8.00
C VAL A 99 -6.17 -12.63 8.87
N ILE A 100 -6.17 -11.41 8.34
CA ILE A 100 -5.85 -10.20 9.10
C ILE A 100 -6.83 -10.02 10.27
N ASN A 101 -8.12 -10.23 10.03
CA ASN A 101 -9.14 -10.11 11.06
C ASN A 101 -8.95 -11.16 12.16
N GLU A 102 -8.76 -12.43 11.79
CA GLU A 102 -8.51 -13.52 12.76
C GLU A 102 -7.28 -13.25 13.63
N MET A 103 -6.19 -12.78 13.01
CA MET A 103 -4.95 -12.48 13.73
C MET A 103 -5.10 -11.29 14.69
N LYS A 104 -5.91 -10.29 14.35
CA LYS A 104 -6.18 -9.14 15.21
C LYS A 104 -7.09 -9.49 16.39
N THR A 105 -8.09 -10.35 16.17
CA THR A 105 -9.01 -10.78 17.24
C THR A 105 -8.33 -11.70 18.25
N SER A 106 -7.35 -12.50 17.83
CA SER A 106 -6.61 -13.43 18.71
C SER A 106 -5.74 -12.77 19.81
N ILE A 107 -5.72 -11.43 19.86
CA ILE A 107 -4.91 -10.63 20.81
C ILE A 107 -5.80 -10.01 21.91
N PHE A 108 -7.12 -10.14 21.82
CA PHE A 108 -8.11 -9.74 22.82
C PHE A 108 -8.77 -10.97 23.42
#